data_AF-W4SKI1-F1
#
_entry.id   AF-W4SKI1-F1
#
_cell.length_a   1.000
_cell.length_b   1.000
_cell.length_c   1.000
_cell.angle_alpha   90.00
_cell.angle_beta   90.00
_cell.angle_gamma   90.00
#
_symmetry.space_group_name_H-M   'P 1'
#
loop_
_entity.id
_entity.type
_entity.pdbx_description
1 polymer ?
#
loop_
_entity_poly.entity_id
_entity_poly.type
_entity_poly.pdbx_seq_one_letter_code
_entity_poly.pdbx_strand_id
1 'polypeptide(L)' 'MTGELRGVDGVLPAALAAAQAGRRLIVPLANGAEAAIAGHVEAFTARTLLEVCAALNG' A
#
# COMPACT_ATOMS: atom_id res chain seq x y z
N MET A 1 2.73 6.81 -20.71
CA MET A 1 2.83 5.71 -19.72
C MET A 1 3.84 6.12 -18.66
N THR A 2 3.43 6.82 -17.60
CA THR A 2 4.34 7.44 -16.62
C THR A 2 4.65 6.53 -15.42
N GLY A 3 3.99 5.39 -15.28
CA GLY A 3 4.20 4.44 -14.18
C GLY A 3 3.64 4.93 -12.83
N GLU A 4 2.83 5.99 -12.82
CA GLU A 4 2.18 6.52 -11.61
C GLU A 4 1.16 5.54 -11.04
N LEU A 5 1.15 5.43 -9.71
CA LEU A 5 0.16 4.67 -8.97
C LEU A 5 -1.08 5.52 -8.74
N ARG A 6 -2.20 5.05 -9.28
CA ARG A 6 -3.50 5.66 -9.04
C ARG A 6 -4.11 5.07 -7.78
N GLY A 7 -4.89 5.90 -7.07
CA GLY A 7 -5.70 5.43 -5.97
C GLY A 7 -6.67 4.35 -6.41
N VAL A 8 -6.97 3.43 -5.51
CA VAL A 8 -7.95 2.35 -5.69
C VAL A 8 -8.96 2.37 -4.56
N ASP A 9 -10.18 1.92 -4.84
CA ASP A 9 -11.20 1.79 -3.80
C ASP A 9 -10.96 0.55 -2.93
N GLY A 10 -11.34 0.64 -1.65
CA GLY A 10 -11.31 -0.50 -0.75
C GLY A 10 -9.91 -0.87 -0.27
N VAL A 11 -9.04 0.11 0.00
CA VAL A 11 -7.74 -0.18 0.61
C VAL A 11 -7.89 -0.63 2.06
N LEU A 12 -8.89 -0.13 2.80
CA LEU A 12 -9.10 -0.53 4.19
C LEU A 12 -9.32 -2.06 4.38
N PRO A 13 -10.24 -2.71 3.66
CA PRO A 13 -10.42 -4.16 3.80
C PRO A 13 -9.17 -4.95 3.37
N ALA A 14 -8.43 -4.46 2.36
CA ALA A 14 -7.16 -5.09 1.96
C ALA A 14 -6.08 -4.94 3.04
N ALA A 15 -5.99 -3.76 3.67
CA ALA A 15 -5.10 -3.47 4.78
C ALA A 15 -5.41 -4.34 6.01
N LEU A 16 -6.68 -4.52 6.34
CA LEU A 16 -7.10 -5.39 7.43
C LEU A 16 -6.76 -6.87 7.15
N ALA A 17 -7.00 -7.33 5.93
CA ALA A 17 -6.65 -8.70 5.52
C ALA A 17 -5.12 -8.93 5.58
N ALA A 18 -4.32 -7.94 5.15
CA ALA A 18 -2.87 -7.99 5.26
C ALA A 18 -2.40 -8.02 6.72
N ALA A 19 -3.01 -7.20 7.59
CA ALA A 19 -2.75 -7.22 9.04
C ALA A 19 -3.03 -8.60 9.64
N GLN A 20 -4.20 -9.18 9.36
CA GLN A 20 -4.60 -10.50 9.87
C GLN A 20 -3.68 -11.62 9.35
N ALA A 21 -3.17 -11.48 8.13
CA ALA A 21 -2.21 -12.41 7.55
C ALA A 21 -0.76 -12.19 8.03
N GLY A 22 -0.50 -11.17 8.87
CA GLY A 22 0.85 -10.82 9.30
C GLY A 22 1.75 -10.35 8.15
N ARG A 23 1.16 -9.74 7.12
CA ARG A 23 1.86 -9.31 5.89
C ARG A 23 2.00 -7.80 5.84
N ARG A 24 3.08 -7.37 5.20
CA ARG A 24 3.31 -5.98 4.81
C ARG A 24 2.49 -5.64 3.58
N LEU A 25 2.04 -4.39 3.48
CA LEU A 25 1.23 -3.91 2.36
C LEU A 25 1.87 -2.67 1.76
N ILE A 26 1.94 -2.59 0.43
CA ILE A 26 2.33 -1.37 -0.29
C ILE A 26 1.07 -0.85 -0.99
N VAL A 27 0.71 0.41 -0.76
CA VAL A 27 -0.45 1.08 -1.36
C VAL A 27 -0.03 2.34 -2.12
N PRO A 28 -0.86 2.83 -3.06
CA PRO A 28 -0.68 4.16 -3.62
C PRO A 28 -0.67 5.23 -2.53
N LEU A 29 0.09 6.31 -2.72
CA LEU A 29 0.12 7.45 -1.79
C LEU A 29 -1.28 7.99 -1.48
N ALA A 30 -2.15 8.05 -2.49
CA ALA A 30 -3.54 8.48 -2.35
C ALA A 30 -4.37 7.64 -1.35
N ASN A 31 -3.98 6.38 -1.14
CA ASN A 31 -4.65 5.47 -0.22
C ASN A 31 -3.98 5.36 1.16
N GLY A 32 -2.85 6.05 1.38
CA GLY A 32 -2.09 5.94 2.63
C GLY A 32 -2.92 6.27 3.87
N ALA A 33 -3.76 7.30 3.80
CA ALA A 33 -4.64 7.69 4.90
C ALA A 33 -5.63 6.58 5.29
N GLU A 34 -6.18 5.88 4.31
CA GLU A 34 -7.13 4.79 4.54
C GLU A 34 -6.40 3.54 5.07
N ALA A 35 -5.22 3.22 4.54
CA ALA A 35 -4.40 2.09 5.03
C ALA A 35 -3.96 2.29 6.49
N ALA A 36 -3.68 3.53 6.90
CA ALA A 36 -3.27 3.85 8.27
C ALA A 36 -4.35 3.53 9.32
N ILE A 37 -5.64 3.52 8.93
CA ILE A 37 -6.76 3.17 9.82
C ILE A 37 -6.67 1.72 10.30
N ALA A 38 -6.08 0.82 9.50
CA ALA A 38 -5.98 -0.58 9.86
C ALA A 38 -5.07 -0.84 11.07
N GLY A 39 -4.20 0.11 11.45
CA GLY A 39 -3.44 0.20 12.71
C GLY A 39 -2.41 -0.90 13.01
N HIS A 40 -2.63 -2.10 12.50
CA HIS A 40 -1.87 -3.33 12.76
C HIS A 40 -1.19 -3.89 11.50
N VAL A 41 -1.38 -3.25 10.35
CA VAL A 41 -0.63 -3.56 9.13
C VAL A 41 0.59 -2.65 9.04
N GLU A 42 1.73 -3.21 8.66
CA GLU A 42 2.87 -2.42 8.23
C GLU A 42 2.62 -1.99 6.78
N ALA A 43 1.99 -0.83 6.63
CA ALA A 43 1.65 -0.24 5.33
C ALA A 43 2.69 0.79 4.87
N PHE A 44 3.10 0.68 3.62
CA PHE A 44 3.99 1.61 2.93
C PHE A 44 3.25 2.28 1.78
N THR A 45 3.63 3.52 1.47
CA THR A 45 3.07 4.25 0.34
C THR A 45 4.08 4.38 -0.80
N ALA A 46 3.62 4.24 -2.04
CA ALA A 46 4.39 4.52 -3.24
C ALA A 46 3.61 5.43 -4.20
N ARG A 47 4.33 6.23 -4.98
CA ARG A 47 3.80 7.11 -6.03
C ARG A 47 3.96 6.52 -7.42
N THR A 48 4.91 5.61 -7.61
CA THR A 48 5.20 4.99 -8.91
C THR A 48 5.50 3.50 -8.76
N LEU A 49 5.35 2.75 -9.85
CA LEU A 49 5.75 1.34 -9.91
C LEU A 49 7.26 1.16 -9.67
N LEU A 50 8.09 2.15 -10.00
CA LEU A 50 9.52 2.10 -9.75
C LEU A 50 9.82 2.11 -8.24
N GLU A 51 9.12 2.95 -7.46
CA GLU A 51 9.23 2.97 -6.00
C GLU A 51 8.81 1.61 -5.39
N VAL A 52 7.78 0.96 -5.95
CA VAL A 52 7.38 -0.41 -5.54
C VAL A 52 8.47 -1.42 -5.84
N CYS A 53 9.01 -1.42 -7.07
CA CYS A 53 10.08 -2.33 -7.44
C CYS A 53 11.32 -2.12 -6.56
N ALA A 54 11.67 -0.87 -6.24
CA ALA A 54 12.78 -0.58 -5.34
C ALA A 54 12.53 -1.14 -3.93
N ALA A 55 11.30 -0.99 -3.40
CA ALA A 55 10.91 -1.54 -2.10
C ALA A 55 10.94 -3.08 -2.04
N LEU A 56 10.68 -3.76 -3.17
CA LEU A 56 10.68 -5.23 -3.25
C LEU A 56 12.07 -5.84 -3.47
N ASN A 57 13.01 -5.07 -4.04
CA ASN A 57 14.38 -5.52 -4.34
C ASN A 57 15.41 -5.07 -3.29
N GLY A 58 14.97 -4.45 -2.19
CA GLY A 58 15.80 -4.03 -1.06
C GLY A 58 15.94 -5.09 0.02
#